data_AF-A0AAD6Y2W6-F1
#
_entry.id   AF-A0AAD6Y2W6-F1
#
_cell.length_a   1.000
_cell.length_b   1.000
_cell.length_c   1.000
_cell.angle_alpha   90.00
_cell.angle_beta   90.00
_cell.angle_gamma   90.00
#
_symmetry.space_group_name_H-M   'P 1'
#
loop_
_entity.id
_entity.type
_entity.pdbx_description
1 polymer ?
#
loop_
_entity_poly.entity_id
_entity_poly.type
_entity_poly.pdbx_seq_one_letter_code
_entity_poly.pdbx_strand_id
1 'polypeptide(L)'
;MKASLDDIKQHVSVTLSKAVDEIKRAGSVTTRDAVDELKKAGDVTMQQAVDKMTMAADGIAKLIVDEIKNTADGTTQRTVDKLKKAVKEMNYALDAKVNQLARVTAQNFNANRADGSLVPFAVVAFPDGTIPSANPNTPTVLTSIEAIKSLSAVELGHYCNRYDVGEGGSTPDDLAERQDAVRVAIGCTRKIS
;
A
#
# COMPACT_ATOMS: atom_id res chain seq x y z
N MET A 1 -29.22 112.47 -22.07
CA MET A 1 -28.73 111.65 -20.93
C MET A 1 -29.35 110.25 -20.85
N LYS A 2 -30.63 110.03 -21.18
CA LYS A 2 -31.28 108.69 -21.05
C LYS A 2 -30.63 107.56 -21.88
N ALA A 3 -30.24 107.82 -23.13
CA ALA A 3 -29.63 106.83 -24.01
C ALA A 3 -28.33 106.19 -23.44
N SER A 4 -27.51 106.98 -22.76
CA SER A 4 -26.24 106.50 -22.19
C SER A 4 -26.41 105.58 -20.97
N LEU A 5 -27.51 105.71 -20.22
CA LEU A 5 -27.77 104.86 -19.06
C LEU A 5 -28.30 103.48 -19.47
N ASP A 6 -29.11 103.43 -20.53
CA ASP A 6 -29.64 102.17 -21.06
C ASP A 6 -28.54 101.34 -21.73
N ASP A 7 -27.60 101.99 -22.44
CA ASP A 7 -26.41 101.34 -22.98
C ASP A 7 -25.51 100.75 -21.88
N ILE A 8 -25.32 101.47 -20.78
CA ILE A 8 -24.57 100.98 -19.61
C ILE A 8 -25.27 99.77 -18.99
N LYS A 9 -26.60 99.82 -18.78
CA LYS A 9 -27.36 98.68 -18.25
C LYS A 9 -27.28 97.46 -19.16
N GLN A 10 -27.39 97.66 -20.47
CA GLN A 10 -27.29 96.59 -21.45
C GLN A 10 -25.88 95.97 -21.44
N HIS A 11 -24.84 96.80 -21.40
CA HIS A 11 -23.46 96.33 -21.34
C HIS A 11 -23.18 95.55 -20.04
N VAL A 12 -23.66 96.05 -18.90
CA VAL A 12 -23.56 95.35 -17.60
C VAL A 12 -24.29 94.01 -17.65
N SER A 13 -25.53 93.97 -18.17
CA SER A 13 -26.34 92.74 -18.26
C SER A 13 -25.68 91.67 -19.13
N VAL A 14 -25.13 92.05 -20.29
CA VAL A 14 -24.40 91.14 -21.19
C VAL A 14 -23.12 90.63 -20.53
N THR A 15 -22.39 91.51 -19.85
CA THR A 15 -21.13 91.14 -19.18
C THR A 15 -21.39 90.18 -18.01
N LEU A 16 -22.43 90.44 -17.22
CA LEU A 16 -22.82 89.57 -16.11
C LEU A 16 -23.27 88.19 -16.62
N SER A 17 -24.05 88.15 -17.70
CA SER A 17 -24.52 86.89 -18.29
C SER A 17 -23.36 86.03 -18.77
N LYS A 18 -22.38 86.62 -19.46
CA LYS A 18 -21.16 85.91 -19.89
C LYS A 18 -20.37 85.36 -18.72
N ALA A 19 -20.16 86.17 -17.68
CA ALA A 19 -19.44 85.73 -16.48
C ALA A 19 -20.15 84.56 -15.78
N VAL A 20 -21.49 84.60 -15.69
CA VAL A 20 -22.28 83.51 -15.12
C VAL A 20 -22.17 82.24 -15.96
N ASP A 21 -22.21 82.34 -17.29
CA ASP A 21 -22.06 81.19 -18.19
C ASP A 21 -20.67 80.58 -18.14
N GLU A 22 -19.62 81.42 -18.06
CA GLU A 22 -18.25 80.98 -17.87
C GLU A 22 -18.06 80.25 -16.53
N ILE A 23 -18.63 80.80 -15.45
CA ILE A 23 -18.60 80.16 -14.13
C ILE A 23 -19.32 78.81 -14.16
N LYS A 24 -20.51 78.73 -14.78
CA LYS A 24 -21.24 77.46 -14.94
C LYS A 24 -20.45 76.44 -15.74
N ARG A 25 -19.83 76.86 -16.85
CA ARG A 25 -19.04 75.99 -17.72
C ARG A 25 -17.79 75.48 -17.00
N ALA A 26 -17.07 76.36 -16.32
CA ALA A 26 -15.91 76.02 -15.52
C ALA A 26 -16.29 75.03 -14.41
N GLY A 27 -17.37 75.29 -13.67
CA GLY A 27 -17.89 74.37 -12.66
C GLY A 27 -18.22 72.98 -13.25
N SER A 28 -18.90 72.92 -14.40
CA SER A 28 -19.22 71.66 -15.08
C SER A 28 -17.98 70.87 -15.52
N VAL A 29 -16.94 71.55 -16.01
CA VAL A 29 -15.68 70.90 -16.41
C VAL A 29 -14.97 70.35 -15.18
N THR A 30 -14.78 71.17 -14.13
CA THR A 30 -14.11 70.74 -12.90
C THR A 30 -14.83 69.57 -12.22
N THR A 31 -16.17 69.57 -12.18
CA THR A 31 -16.94 68.44 -11.64
C THR A 31 -16.77 67.18 -12.48
N ARG A 32 -16.75 67.30 -13.82
CA ARG A 32 -16.54 66.15 -14.71
C ARG A 32 -15.17 65.53 -14.51
N ASP A 33 -14.12 66.35 -14.47
CA ASP A 33 -12.74 65.88 -14.32
C ASP A 33 -12.54 65.18 -12.98
N ALA A 34 -13.09 65.73 -11.88
CA ALA A 34 -13.05 65.10 -10.57
C ALA A 34 -13.77 63.75 -10.53
N VAL A 35 -14.92 63.63 -11.20
CA VAL A 35 -15.65 62.35 -11.32
C VAL A 35 -14.86 61.32 -12.11
N ASP A 36 -14.20 61.72 -13.20
CA ASP A 36 -13.37 60.83 -14.01
C ASP A 36 -12.13 60.34 -13.26
N GLU A 37 -11.48 61.21 -12.48
CA GLU A 37 -10.36 60.80 -11.62
C GLU A 37 -10.79 59.85 -10.51
N LEU A 38 -11.92 60.11 -9.85
CA LEU A 38 -12.47 59.21 -8.83
C LEU A 38 -12.81 57.84 -9.41
N LYS A 39 -13.39 57.80 -10.62
CA LYS A 39 -13.70 56.55 -11.31
C LYS A 39 -12.43 55.75 -11.61
N LYS A 40 -11.40 56.39 -12.17
CA LYS A 40 -10.10 55.74 -12.43
C LYS A 40 -9.44 55.22 -11.15
N ALA A 41 -9.43 56.02 -10.09
CA ALA A 41 -8.88 55.62 -8.81
C ALA A 41 -9.64 54.42 -8.22
N GLY A 42 -10.98 54.41 -8.34
CA GLY A 42 -11.83 53.29 -7.96
C GLY A 42 -11.52 52.02 -8.77
N ASP A 43 -11.41 52.14 -10.09
CA ASP A 43 -11.10 51.01 -10.99
C ASP A 43 -9.73 50.41 -10.67
N VAL A 44 -8.69 51.23 -10.47
CA VAL A 44 -7.35 50.76 -10.07
C VAL A 44 -7.38 50.06 -8.72
N THR A 45 -8.09 50.62 -7.74
CA THR A 45 -8.19 50.03 -6.40
C THR A 45 -8.92 48.69 -6.43
N MET A 46 -10.00 48.59 -7.21
CA MET A 46 -10.75 47.35 -7.40
C MET A 46 -9.89 46.30 -8.13
N GLN A 47 -9.17 46.68 -9.18
CA GLN A 47 -8.29 45.76 -9.89
C GLN A 47 -7.21 45.20 -8.97
N GLN A 48 -6.54 46.05 -8.18
CA GLN A 48 -5.55 45.62 -7.20
C GLN A 48 -6.14 44.67 -6.14
N ALA A 49 -7.38 44.90 -5.72
CA ALA A 49 -8.08 44.00 -4.79
C ALA A 49 -8.37 42.64 -5.46
N VAL A 50 -8.85 42.64 -6.70
CA VAL A 50 -9.09 41.42 -7.50
C VAL A 50 -7.81 40.63 -7.70
N ASP A 51 -6.70 41.29 -8.03
CA ASP A 51 -5.41 40.62 -8.25
C ASP A 51 -4.92 39.95 -6.96
N LYS A 52 -5.00 40.64 -5.82
CA LYS A 52 -4.63 40.09 -4.51
C LYS A 52 -5.51 38.91 -4.12
N MET A 53 -6.83 39.01 -4.35
CA MET A 53 -7.76 37.91 -4.09
C MET A 53 -7.46 36.70 -4.98
N THR A 54 -7.12 36.92 -6.25
CA THR A 54 -6.76 35.87 -7.20
C THR A 54 -5.50 35.14 -6.75
N MET A 55 -4.43 35.89 -6.41
CA MET A 55 -3.20 35.31 -5.90
C MET A 55 -3.41 34.50 -4.61
N ALA A 56 -4.24 35.02 -3.70
CA ALA A 56 -4.59 34.31 -2.47
C ALA A 56 -5.38 33.03 -2.75
N ALA A 57 -6.34 33.08 -3.66
CA ALA A 57 -7.12 31.91 -4.09
C ALA A 57 -6.24 30.83 -4.72
N ASP A 58 -5.29 31.21 -5.59
CA ASP A 58 -4.33 30.28 -6.21
C ASP A 58 -3.43 29.62 -5.15
N GLY A 59 -2.96 30.40 -4.17
CA GLY A 59 -2.16 29.89 -3.05
C GLY A 59 -2.93 28.86 -2.22
N ILE A 60 -4.19 29.15 -1.88
CA ILE A 60 -5.07 28.23 -1.14
C ILE A 60 -5.34 26.96 -1.96
N ALA A 61 -5.67 27.10 -3.25
CA ALA A 61 -5.93 25.97 -4.12
C ALA A 61 -4.71 25.03 -4.20
N LYS A 62 -3.50 25.59 -4.31
CA LYS A 62 -2.26 24.82 -4.32
C LYS A 62 -2.05 24.04 -3.01
N LEU A 63 -2.24 24.69 -1.86
CA LEU A 63 -2.13 24.03 -0.56
C LEU A 63 -3.14 22.88 -0.41
N ILE A 64 -4.39 23.09 -0.81
CA ILE A 64 -5.42 22.05 -0.79
C ILE A 64 -5.03 20.86 -1.67
N VAL A 65 -4.55 21.12 -2.90
CA VAL A 65 -4.13 20.06 -3.83
C VAL A 65 -2.95 19.27 -3.26
N ASP A 66 -1.95 19.94 -2.69
CA ASP A 66 -0.78 19.29 -2.09
C ASP A 66 -1.16 18.44 -0.87
N GLU A 67 -2.04 18.94 0.00
CA GLU A 67 -2.56 18.21 1.16
C GLU A 67 -3.34 16.95 0.75
N ILE A 68 -4.20 17.07 -0.28
CA ILE A 68 -4.97 15.94 -0.84
C ILE A 68 -4.02 14.87 -1.38
N LYS A 69 -3.01 15.25 -2.17
CA LYS A 69 -2.03 14.31 -2.73
C LYS A 69 -1.26 13.58 -1.63
N ASN A 70 -0.72 14.31 -0.66
CA ASN A 70 0.05 13.73 0.44
C ASN A 70 -0.80 12.75 1.27
N THR A 71 -2.07 13.09 1.52
CA THR A 71 -2.99 12.23 2.26
C THR A 71 -3.36 10.97 1.47
N ALA A 72 -3.62 11.11 0.17
CA ALA A 72 -3.92 10.00 -0.72
C ALA A 72 -2.74 9.03 -0.85
N ASP A 73 -1.53 9.56 -1.05
CA ASP A 73 -0.30 8.77 -1.14
C ASP A 73 0.00 8.04 0.17
N GLY A 74 -0.12 8.74 1.32
CA GLY A 74 0.08 8.14 2.65
C GLY A 74 -0.92 7.01 2.96
N THR A 75 -2.18 7.19 2.58
CA THR A 75 -3.23 6.17 2.77
C THR A 75 -3.02 4.97 1.86
N THR A 76 -2.66 5.23 0.60
CA THR A 76 -2.35 4.20 -0.41
C THR A 76 -1.15 3.37 0.03
N GLN A 77 -0.06 4.01 0.45
CA GLN A 77 1.16 3.33 0.89
C GLN A 77 0.92 2.43 2.10
N ARG A 78 0.20 2.91 3.13
CA ARG A 78 -0.15 2.09 4.30
C ARG A 78 -0.97 0.86 3.93
N THR A 79 -1.90 1.00 2.99
CA THR A 79 -2.70 -0.13 2.49
C THR A 79 -1.85 -1.13 1.73
N VAL A 80 -0.94 -0.67 0.87
CA VAL A 80 0.02 -1.51 0.14
C VAL A 80 0.90 -2.29 1.10
N ASP A 81 1.41 -1.66 2.16
CA ASP A 81 2.30 -2.34 3.13
C ASP A 81 1.55 -3.42 3.93
N LYS A 82 0.30 -3.16 4.32
CA LYS A 82 -0.57 -4.17 4.95
C LYS A 82 -0.82 -5.35 4.00
N LEU A 83 -1.12 -5.07 2.73
CA LEU A 83 -1.34 -6.11 1.72
C LEU A 83 -0.08 -6.95 1.48
N LYS A 84 1.10 -6.32 1.37
CA LYS A 84 2.38 -7.03 1.23
C LYS A 84 2.62 -7.98 2.40
N LYS A 85 2.37 -7.53 3.64
CA LYS A 85 2.49 -8.38 4.82
C LYS A 85 1.52 -9.57 4.78
N ALA A 86 0.24 -9.31 4.49
CA ALA A 86 -0.77 -10.35 4.39
C ALA A 86 -0.45 -11.39 3.29
N VAL A 87 0.00 -10.95 2.12
CA VAL A 87 0.42 -11.85 1.03
C VAL A 87 1.60 -12.73 1.46
N LYS A 88 2.58 -12.16 2.16
CA LYS A 88 3.73 -12.93 2.67
C LYS A 88 3.29 -14.00 3.67
N GLU A 89 2.39 -13.67 4.59
CA GLU A 89 1.84 -14.61 5.58
C GLU A 89 1.01 -15.71 4.91
N MET A 90 0.18 -15.36 3.91
CA MET A 90 -0.58 -16.35 3.13
C MET A 90 0.33 -17.30 2.37
N ASN A 91 1.42 -16.83 1.77
CA ASN A 91 2.37 -17.70 1.07
C ASN A 91 3.02 -18.71 2.02
N TYR A 92 3.46 -18.29 3.21
CA TYR A 92 4.01 -19.22 4.20
C TYR A 92 2.98 -20.26 4.67
N ALA A 93 1.73 -19.85 4.86
CA ALA A 93 0.66 -20.77 5.23
C ALA A 93 0.35 -21.77 4.10
N LEU A 94 0.37 -21.31 2.85
CA LEU A 94 0.14 -22.14 1.68
C LEU A 94 1.26 -23.18 1.53
N ASP A 95 2.53 -22.78 1.64
CA ASP A 95 3.67 -23.71 1.58
C ASP A 95 3.56 -24.79 2.67
N ALA A 96 3.22 -24.40 3.90
CA ALA A 96 3.00 -25.35 4.99
C ALA A 96 1.86 -26.35 4.67
N LYS A 97 0.78 -25.89 4.05
CA LYS A 97 -0.34 -26.76 3.65
C LYS A 97 0.00 -27.67 2.48
N VAL A 98 0.76 -27.18 1.49
CA VAL A 98 1.25 -27.99 0.37
C VAL A 98 2.17 -29.10 0.89
N ASN A 99 3.10 -28.77 1.79
CA ASN A 99 4.00 -29.75 2.41
C ASN A 99 3.23 -30.80 3.22
N GLN A 100 2.23 -30.36 4.00
CA GLN A 100 1.36 -31.26 4.75
C GLN A 100 0.60 -32.22 3.82
N LEU A 101 0.01 -31.71 2.74
CA LEU A 101 -0.72 -32.52 1.76
C LEU A 101 0.18 -33.52 1.03
N ALA A 102 1.36 -33.08 0.60
CA ALA A 102 2.35 -33.96 -0.04
C ALA A 102 2.73 -35.11 0.89
N ARG A 103 2.98 -34.81 2.17
CA ARG A 103 3.30 -35.81 3.20
C ARG A 103 2.18 -36.81 3.40
N VAL A 104 0.95 -36.33 3.62
CA VAL A 104 -0.23 -37.20 3.82
C VAL A 104 -0.50 -38.07 2.59
N THR A 105 -0.32 -37.52 1.39
CA THR A 105 -0.49 -38.26 0.14
C THR A 105 0.52 -39.40 0.04
N ALA A 106 1.79 -39.13 0.34
CA ALA A 106 2.85 -40.15 0.34
C ALA A 106 2.62 -41.21 1.43
N GLN A 107 2.23 -40.80 2.64
CA GLN A 107 1.88 -41.73 3.73
C GLN A 107 0.72 -42.64 3.35
N ASN A 108 -0.36 -42.09 2.77
CA ASN A 108 -1.50 -42.87 2.31
C ASN A 108 -1.12 -43.82 1.17
N PHE A 109 -0.27 -43.38 0.24
CA PHE A 109 0.27 -44.26 -0.79
C PHE A 109 1.01 -45.44 -0.15
N ASN A 110 1.91 -45.17 0.79
CA ASN A 110 2.70 -46.20 1.48
C ASN A 110 1.85 -47.15 2.33
N ALA A 111 0.79 -46.66 2.96
CA ALA A 111 -0.12 -47.49 3.77
C ALA A 111 -0.80 -48.60 2.96
N ASN A 112 -0.96 -48.38 1.65
CA ASN A 112 -1.53 -49.34 0.70
C ASN A 112 -0.46 -50.22 0.03
N ARG A 113 0.82 -50.03 0.36
CA ARG A 113 1.93 -50.85 -0.14
C ARG A 113 2.38 -51.78 0.98
N ALA A 114 2.39 -53.09 0.71
CA ALA A 114 2.68 -54.12 1.70
C ALA A 114 4.01 -53.88 2.46
N ASP A 115 5.14 -54.25 1.88
CA ASP A 115 6.49 -54.04 2.45
C ASP A 115 7.40 -53.18 1.56
N GLY A 116 6.85 -52.65 0.47
CA GLY A 116 7.58 -51.85 -0.50
C GLY A 116 8.49 -52.66 -1.44
N SER A 117 8.49 -54.01 -1.37
CA SER A 117 9.35 -54.86 -2.21
C SER A 117 8.95 -54.88 -3.69
N LEU A 118 7.64 -54.94 -3.98
CA LEU A 118 7.11 -54.98 -5.35
C LEU A 118 6.91 -53.60 -5.95
N VAL A 119 6.47 -52.64 -5.13
CA VAL A 119 6.33 -51.24 -5.51
C VAL A 119 6.90 -50.39 -4.39
N PRO A 120 8.02 -49.67 -4.63
CA PRO A 120 8.69 -48.87 -3.62
C PRO A 120 7.75 -47.86 -2.95
N PHE A 121 8.01 -47.60 -1.68
CA PHE A 121 7.38 -46.50 -0.95
C PHE A 121 7.69 -45.16 -1.61
N ALA A 122 6.71 -44.28 -1.63
CA ALA A 122 6.90 -42.87 -1.89
C ALA A 122 7.74 -42.25 -0.77
N VAL A 123 8.66 -41.35 -1.14
CA VAL A 123 9.46 -40.61 -0.18
C VAL A 123 8.55 -39.64 0.59
N VAL A 124 8.52 -39.81 1.90
CA VAL A 124 7.76 -38.94 2.80
C VAL A 124 8.69 -37.80 3.23
N ALA A 125 8.27 -36.55 3.01
CA ALA A 125 9.00 -35.39 3.47
C ALA A 125 8.90 -35.25 5.00
N PHE A 126 9.91 -34.64 5.62
CA PHE A 126 9.88 -34.25 7.02
C PHE A 126 8.80 -33.17 7.28
N PRO A 127 8.40 -32.92 8.54
CA PRO A 127 7.42 -31.89 8.89
C PRO A 127 7.79 -30.47 8.43
N ASP A 128 9.08 -30.19 8.26
CA ASP A 128 9.60 -28.93 7.72
C ASP A 128 9.51 -28.83 6.17
N GLY A 129 9.06 -29.88 5.49
CA GLY A 129 8.94 -29.97 4.03
C GLY A 129 10.21 -30.43 3.31
N THR A 130 11.33 -30.60 4.01
CA THR A 130 12.57 -31.11 3.40
C THR A 130 12.47 -32.61 3.13
N ILE A 131 13.09 -33.06 2.03
CA ILE A 131 13.09 -34.46 1.64
C ILE A 131 14.31 -35.20 2.24
N PRO A 132 14.15 -36.43 2.76
CA PRO A 132 15.24 -37.18 3.36
C PRO A 132 16.47 -37.35 2.47
N SER A 133 16.26 -37.58 1.16
CA SER A 133 17.33 -37.78 0.18
C SER A 133 18.23 -36.57 -0.06
N ALA A 134 17.81 -35.38 0.37
CA ALA A 134 18.58 -34.14 0.23
C ALA A 134 19.41 -33.81 1.49
N ASN A 135 19.30 -34.60 2.55
CA ASN A 135 19.95 -34.35 3.82
C ASN A 135 21.20 -35.25 3.98
N PRO A 136 22.40 -34.66 4.20
CA PRO A 136 23.65 -35.41 4.36
C PRO A 136 23.61 -36.45 5.49
N ASN A 137 22.77 -36.23 6.51
CA ASN A 137 22.68 -37.09 7.69
C ASN A 137 21.57 -38.15 7.61
N THR A 138 20.80 -38.18 6.51
CA THR A 138 19.80 -39.22 6.23
C THR A 138 19.89 -39.68 4.76
N PRO A 139 21.06 -40.19 4.31
CA PRO A 139 21.30 -40.45 2.89
C PRO A 139 20.44 -41.60 2.34
N THR A 140 20.08 -42.56 3.20
CA THR A 140 19.35 -43.76 2.81
C THR A 140 17.86 -43.45 2.63
N VAL A 141 17.36 -43.52 1.39
CA VAL A 141 15.95 -43.27 1.09
C VAL A 141 15.07 -44.45 1.52
N LEU A 142 14.04 -44.17 2.32
CA LEU A 142 13.15 -45.17 2.92
C LEU A 142 12.11 -45.69 1.92
N THR A 143 12.56 -46.54 0.99
CA THR A 143 11.76 -47.04 -0.13
C THR A 143 11.12 -48.41 0.12
N SER A 144 11.47 -49.10 1.22
CA SER A 144 10.92 -50.41 1.59
C SER A 144 11.14 -50.68 3.08
N ILE A 145 10.50 -51.73 3.62
CA ILE A 145 10.78 -52.20 5.00
C ILE A 145 12.25 -52.62 5.13
N GLU A 146 12.84 -53.23 4.10
CA GLU A 146 14.24 -53.64 4.13
C GLU A 146 15.18 -52.43 4.25
N ALA A 147 14.87 -51.34 3.53
CA ALA A 147 15.62 -50.10 3.65
C ALA A 147 15.56 -49.48 5.06
N ILE A 148 14.48 -49.72 5.81
CA ILE A 148 14.34 -49.29 7.21
C ILE A 148 15.13 -50.23 8.13
N LYS A 149 15.04 -51.56 7.91
CA LYS A 149 15.77 -52.57 8.67
C LYS A 149 17.29 -52.41 8.55
N SER A 150 17.78 -51.95 7.40
CA SER A 150 19.21 -51.75 7.15
C SER A 150 19.79 -50.49 7.77
N LEU A 151 18.97 -49.58 8.33
CA LEU A 151 19.47 -48.36 8.94
C LEU A 151 20.25 -48.65 10.23
N SER A 152 21.36 -47.94 10.40
CA SER A 152 22.09 -47.93 11.67
C SER A 152 21.30 -47.22 12.78
N ALA A 153 21.67 -47.47 14.05
CA ALA A 153 21.07 -46.80 15.20
C ALA A 153 21.19 -45.26 15.14
N VAL A 154 22.26 -44.75 14.51
CA VAL A 154 22.51 -43.32 14.31
C VAL A 154 21.57 -42.74 13.25
N GLU A 155 21.45 -43.39 12.10
CA GLU A 155 20.53 -42.96 11.04
C GLU A 155 19.07 -42.99 11.50
N LEU A 156 18.68 -44.04 12.24
CA LEU A 156 17.36 -44.12 12.87
C LEU A 156 17.14 -42.99 13.86
N GLY A 157 18.14 -42.63 14.66
CA GLY A 157 18.06 -41.46 15.53
C GLY A 157 17.86 -40.15 14.77
N HIS A 158 18.55 -39.97 13.64
CA HIS A 158 18.31 -38.81 12.77
C HIS A 158 16.89 -38.80 12.20
N TYR A 159 16.41 -39.94 11.73
CA TYR A 159 15.04 -40.05 11.23
C TYR A 159 13.99 -39.81 12.30
N CYS A 160 14.15 -40.37 13.50
CA CYS A 160 13.22 -40.16 14.61
C CYS A 160 13.14 -38.68 15.00
N ASN A 161 14.29 -38.03 15.16
CA ASN A 161 14.36 -36.61 15.48
C ASN A 161 13.75 -35.73 14.37
N ARG A 162 13.98 -36.07 13.10
CA ARG A 162 13.49 -35.25 11.98
C ARG A 162 12.00 -35.46 11.70
N TYR A 163 11.47 -36.66 11.95
CA TYR A 163 10.02 -36.90 11.89
C TYR A 163 9.28 -36.50 13.16
N ASP A 164 10.01 -36.14 14.22
CA ASP A 164 9.46 -35.82 15.54
C ASP A 164 8.64 -37.00 16.09
N VAL A 165 9.24 -38.19 16.09
CA VAL A 165 8.62 -39.43 16.56
C VAL A 165 9.33 -40.03 17.76
N GLY A 166 8.51 -40.52 18.70
CA GLY A 166 8.93 -41.05 20.00
C GLY A 166 8.15 -40.39 21.15
N GLU A 167 8.16 -41.01 22.33
CA GLU A 167 7.33 -40.55 23.44
C GLU A 167 7.85 -39.20 23.98
N GLY A 168 7.00 -38.17 23.96
CA GLY A 168 7.39 -36.83 24.41
C GLY A 168 8.45 -36.13 23.54
N GLY A 169 8.66 -36.58 22.29
CA GLY A 169 9.64 -35.99 21.37
C GLY A 169 11.08 -36.46 21.58
N SER A 170 11.30 -37.50 22.40
CA SER A 170 12.60 -38.15 22.53
C SER A 170 12.74 -39.30 21.53
N THR A 171 13.95 -39.52 21.01
CA THR A 171 14.23 -40.71 20.20
C THR A 171 14.11 -41.96 21.11
N PRO A 172 13.33 -43.00 20.75
CA PRO A 172 13.23 -44.23 21.53
C PRO A 172 14.60 -44.86 21.82
N ASP A 173 14.79 -45.54 22.94
CA ASP A 173 16.10 -46.14 23.27
C ASP A 173 16.35 -47.46 22.51
N ASP A 174 15.29 -48.22 22.24
CA ASP A 174 15.36 -49.49 21.55
C ASP A 174 15.40 -49.33 20.01
N LEU A 175 16.20 -50.17 19.35
CA LEU A 175 16.38 -50.12 17.91
C LEU A 175 15.10 -50.51 17.16
N ALA A 176 14.39 -51.54 17.63
CA ALA A 176 13.15 -51.98 17.01
C ALA A 176 12.04 -50.95 17.21
N GLU A 177 11.98 -50.27 18.36
CA GLU A 177 11.09 -49.14 18.60
C GLU A 177 11.37 -47.96 17.67
N ARG A 178 12.63 -47.60 17.44
CA ARG A 178 12.99 -46.56 16.45
C ARG A 178 12.54 -46.94 15.04
N GLN A 179 12.79 -48.19 14.64
CA GLN A 179 12.38 -48.69 13.32
C GLN A 179 10.85 -48.64 13.17
N ASP A 180 10.11 -49.03 14.20
CA ASP A 180 8.64 -48.97 14.19
C ASP A 180 8.13 -47.53 14.17
N ALA A 181 8.74 -46.62 14.94
CA ALA A 181 8.40 -45.21 14.93
C ALA A 181 8.60 -44.57 13.55
N VAL A 182 9.74 -44.82 12.90
CA VAL A 182 10.02 -44.34 11.53
C VAL A 182 9.07 -44.95 10.51
N ARG A 183 8.75 -46.24 10.64
CA ARG A 183 7.78 -46.93 9.79
C ARG A 183 6.40 -46.27 9.85
N VAL A 184 5.90 -46.02 11.07
CA VAL A 184 4.63 -45.33 11.29
C VAL A 184 4.69 -43.92 10.71
N ALA A 185 5.79 -43.19 10.90
CA ALA A 185 5.99 -41.84 10.37
C ALA A 185 5.87 -41.77 8.84
N ILE A 186 6.34 -42.79 8.12
CA ILE A 186 6.24 -42.84 6.65
C ILE A 186 4.96 -43.51 6.13
N GLY A 187 4.05 -43.89 7.02
CA GLY A 187 2.75 -44.47 6.68
C GLY A 187 2.79 -45.97 6.34
N CYS A 188 3.87 -46.69 6.61
CA CYS A 188 3.89 -48.14 6.42
C CYS A 188 3.12 -48.83 7.56
N THR A 189 2.12 -49.66 7.26
CA THR A 189 1.20 -50.26 8.26
C THR A 189 1.60 -51.68 8.69
N ARG A 190 2.50 -52.34 7.96
CA ARG A 190 2.93 -53.72 8.23
C ARG A 190 4.01 -53.78 9.31
N LYS A 191 3.83 -54.62 10.34
CA LYS A 191 4.85 -54.79 11.39
C LYS A 191 6.18 -55.31 10.82
N ILE A 192 7.27 -54.85 11.42
CA ILE A 192 8.61 -55.36 11.19
C ILE A 192 8.71 -56.68 11.96
N SER A 193 8.51 -57.80 11.27
CA SER A 193 8.73 -59.16 11.79
C SER A 193 10.15 -59.64 11.53
#